data_AF-W7JYF5-F1
#
_entry.id   AF-W7JYF5-F1
#
_cell.length_a   1.000
_cell.length_b   1.000
_cell.length_c   1.000
_cell.angle_alpha   90.00
_cell.angle_beta   90.00
_cell.angle_gamma   90.00
#
_symmetry.space_group_name_H-M   'P 1'
#
loop_
_entity.id
_entity.type
_entity.pdbx_description
1 polymer ?
#
loop_
_entity_poly.entity_id
_entity_poly.type
_entity_poly.pdbx_seq_one_letter_code
_entity_poly.pdbx_strand_id
1 'polypeptide(L)'
;MPEVGSIGATALYALNAWKTDAIAAATKAAMIEGAAQGAIAGEAAGKNAIIGALREYFKIHSLNGISLESFFNSTPYNAVTKIASAIDTQMNASCSSLSANNGNAPICALREKLNIVAQAGKPMVQQKTAITNGVTELVGKAEGAANFKAAQVSSVTSSNIITKQNALIEAGFDSSTTSIYASIIVILIIVLIMVIIYLILRYRRKKKMKKKLQYIKLLEE
;
A
#
# COMPACT_ATOMS: atom_id res chain seq x y z
N MET A 1 -16.70 10.65 48.26
CA MET A 1 -16.86 11.09 46.86
C MET A 1 -16.01 10.21 45.96
N PRO A 2 -16.58 9.19 45.31
CA PRO A 2 -15.88 8.35 44.34
C PRO A 2 -16.48 8.56 42.94
N GLU A 3 -16.25 9.72 42.32
CA GLU A 3 -16.71 9.97 40.92
C GLU A 3 -15.57 10.41 39.99
N VAL A 4 -14.51 11.02 40.52
CA VAL A 4 -13.36 11.45 39.72
C VAL A 4 -12.54 10.29 39.12
N GLY A 5 -12.65 9.09 39.69
CA GLY A 5 -11.97 7.88 39.19
C GLY A 5 -12.63 7.27 37.94
N SER A 6 -13.94 7.45 37.74
CA SER A 6 -14.62 6.89 36.57
C SER A 6 -14.45 7.78 35.33
N ILE A 7 -14.39 9.09 35.51
CA ILE A 7 -14.23 10.06 34.41
C ILE A 7 -12.84 9.94 33.76
N GLY A 8 -11.80 9.69 34.55
CA GLY A 8 -10.45 9.45 34.03
C GLY A 8 -10.34 8.16 33.23
N ALA A 9 -11.01 7.09 33.69
CA ALA A 9 -11.01 5.79 33.01
C ALA A 9 -11.82 5.81 31.69
N THR A 10 -12.98 6.49 31.67
CA THR A 10 -13.80 6.62 30.46
C THR A 10 -13.16 7.53 29.41
N ALA A 11 -12.47 8.60 29.83
CA ALA A 11 -11.70 9.46 28.92
C ALA A 11 -10.52 8.72 28.30
N LEU A 12 -9.78 7.91 29.08
CA LEU A 12 -8.69 7.07 28.56
C LEU A 12 -9.20 6.03 27.56
N TYR A 13 -10.34 5.40 27.85
CA TYR A 13 -10.97 4.43 26.95
C TYR A 13 -11.37 5.07 25.62
N ALA A 14 -12.00 6.26 25.65
CA ALA A 14 -12.37 7.00 24.45
C ALA A 14 -11.13 7.41 23.61
N LEU A 15 -10.05 7.85 24.24
CA LEU A 15 -8.78 8.16 23.57
C LEU A 15 -8.18 6.93 22.87
N ASN A 16 -8.17 5.78 23.54
CA ASN A 16 -7.67 4.54 22.95
C ASN A 16 -8.54 4.07 21.76
N ALA A 17 -9.86 4.24 21.85
CA ALA A 17 -10.77 3.95 20.73
C ALA A 17 -10.51 4.88 19.52
N TRP A 18 -10.30 6.18 19.76
CA TRP A 18 -9.92 7.11 18.70
C TRP A 18 -8.57 6.79 18.07
N LYS A 19 -7.59 6.32 18.85
CA LYS A 19 -6.29 5.85 18.32
C LYS A 19 -6.50 4.69 17.36
N THR A 20 -7.32 3.70 17.75
CA THR A 20 -7.60 2.54 16.89
C THR A 20 -8.37 2.93 15.63
N ASP A 21 -9.35 3.83 15.72
CA ASP A 21 -10.11 4.31 14.56
C ASP A 21 -9.24 5.11 13.59
N ALA A 22 -8.33 5.95 14.12
CA ALA A 22 -7.37 6.70 13.31
C ALA A 22 -6.41 5.78 12.54
N ILE A 23 -5.90 4.73 13.20
CA ILE A 23 -5.04 3.72 12.54
C ILE A 23 -5.83 2.95 11.47
N ALA A 24 -7.08 2.58 11.75
CA ALA A 24 -7.94 1.89 10.78
C ALA A 24 -8.23 2.76 9.55
N ALA A 25 -8.52 4.05 9.74
CA ALA A 25 -8.72 5.00 8.66
C ALA A 25 -7.44 5.22 7.83
N ALA A 26 -6.29 5.38 8.49
CA ALA A 26 -5.00 5.52 7.82
C ALA A 26 -4.65 4.27 6.99
N THR A 27 -4.94 3.08 7.52
CA THR A 27 -4.73 1.82 6.81
C THR A 27 -5.57 1.72 5.54
N LYS A 28 -6.86 2.10 5.61
CA LYS A 28 -7.75 2.14 4.43
C LYS A 28 -7.22 3.10 3.36
N ALA A 29 -6.81 4.31 3.76
CA ALA A 29 -6.26 5.30 2.83
C ALA A 29 -4.95 4.80 2.19
N ALA A 30 -4.07 4.17 2.99
CA ALA A 30 -2.82 3.60 2.52
C ALA A 30 -3.01 2.44 1.54
N MET A 31 -4.04 1.62 1.71
CA MET A 31 -4.38 0.55 0.77
C MET A 31 -4.92 1.10 -0.56
N ILE A 32 -5.72 2.17 -0.52
CA ILE A 32 -6.23 2.82 -1.74
C ILE A 32 -5.07 3.44 -2.53
N GLU A 33 -4.21 4.21 -1.85
CA GLU A 33 -3.04 4.83 -2.50
C GLU A 33 -2.06 3.75 -3.00
N GLY A 34 -1.81 2.72 -2.21
CA GLY A 34 -0.97 1.59 -2.62
C GLY A 34 -1.53 0.88 -3.85
N ALA A 35 -2.84 0.61 -3.90
CA ALA A 35 -3.47 0.02 -5.07
C ALA A 35 -3.36 0.92 -6.31
N ALA A 36 -3.54 2.23 -6.16
CA ALA A 36 -3.40 3.18 -7.27
C ALA A 36 -1.96 3.21 -7.82
N GLN A 37 -0.95 3.34 -6.96
CA GLN A 37 0.46 3.31 -7.35
C GLN A 37 0.87 1.95 -7.92
N GLY A 38 0.34 0.87 -7.35
CA GLY A 38 0.49 -0.49 -7.84
C GLY A 38 -0.04 -0.66 -9.26
N ALA A 39 -1.24 -0.16 -9.55
CA ALA A 39 -1.83 -0.22 -10.88
C ALA A 39 -0.98 0.54 -11.92
N ILE A 40 -0.49 1.74 -11.59
CA ILE A 40 0.39 2.53 -12.46
C ILE A 40 1.70 1.78 -12.75
N ALA A 41 2.33 1.23 -11.72
CA ALA A 41 3.57 0.48 -11.86
C ALA A 41 3.39 -0.85 -12.62
N GLY A 42 2.25 -1.53 -12.41
CA GLY A 42 1.88 -2.74 -13.13
C GLY A 42 1.66 -2.49 -14.61
N GLU A 43 0.90 -1.45 -14.96
CA GLU A 43 0.68 -1.01 -16.33
C GLU A 43 2.01 -0.73 -17.05
N ALA A 44 2.92 0.02 -16.40
CA ALA A 44 4.24 0.31 -16.94
C ALA A 44 5.09 -0.96 -17.12
N ALA A 45 5.06 -1.88 -16.15
CA ALA A 45 5.79 -3.14 -16.24
C ALA A 45 5.26 -4.06 -17.36
N GLY A 46 3.93 -4.15 -17.50
CA GLY A 46 3.29 -4.88 -18.59
C GLY A 46 3.68 -4.33 -19.97
N LYS A 47 3.65 -2.99 -20.12
CA LYS A 47 4.13 -2.32 -21.35
C LYS A 47 5.59 -2.64 -21.64
N ASN A 48 6.47 -2.51 -20.65
CA ASN A 48 7.90 -2.81 -20.82
C ASN A 48 8.16 -4.28 -21.18
N ALA A 49 7.39 -5.22 -20.61
CA ALA A 49 7.51 -6.64 -20.93
C ALA A 49 7.14 -6.91 -22.40
N ILE A 50 6.05 -6.34 -22.90
CA ILE A 50 5.66 -6.49 -24.31
C ILE A 50 6.67 -5.82 -25.24
N ILE A 51 7.10 -4.59 -24.92
CA ILE A 51 8.11 -3.87 -25.71
C ILE A 51 9.40 -4.67 -25.80
N GLY A 52 9.89 -5.19 -24.67
CA GLY A 52 11.09 -6.02 -24.60
C GLY A 52 10.94 -7.28 -25.43
N ALA A 53 9.78 -7.96 -25.36
CA ALA A 53 9.55 -9.16 -26.16
C ALA A 53 9.47 -8.87 -27.67
N LEU A 54 8.78 -7.80 -28.07
CA LEU A 54 8.71 -7.33 -29.46
C LEU A 54 10.09 -7.00 -30.01
N ARG A 55 10.94 -6.35 -29.21
CA ARG A 55 12.31 -5.99 -29.61
C ARG A 55 13.23 -7.21 -29.65
N GLU A 56 13.17 -8.09 -28.66
CA GLU A 56 14.17 -9.15 -28.50
C GLU A 56 13.86 -10.38 -29.36
N TYR A 57 12.62 -10.88 -29.30
CA TYR A 57 12.23 -12.12 -29.98
C TYR A 57 11.73 -11.89 -31.41
N PHE A 58 11.06 -10.77 -31.62
CA PHE A 58 10.44 -10.44 -32.91
C PHE A 58 11.24 -9.41 -33.71
N LYS A 59 12.27 -8.79 -33.10
CA LYS A 59 13.12 -7.76 -33.71
C LYS A 59 12.30 -6.60 -34.32
N ILE A 60 11.14 -6.32 -33.73
CA ILE A 60 10.25 -5.22 -34.08
C ILE A 60 10.63 -4.02 -33.22
N HIS A 61 10.99 -2.92 -33.86
CA HIS A 61 11.41 -1.68 -33.18
C HIS A 61 10.34 -0.57 -33.26
N SER A 62 9.40 -0.72 -34.20
CA SER A 62 8.34 0.25 -34.48
C SER A 62 7.08 -0.47 -34.95
N LEU A 63 5.92 0.10 -34.63
CA LEU A 63 4.63 -0.33 -35.13
C LEU A 63 3.94 0.87 -35.79
N ASN A 64 3.34 0.69 -36.96
CA ASN A 64 2.68 1.77 -37.72
C ASN A 64 3.58 3.00 -37.97
N GLY A 65 4.89 2.80 -38.16
CA GLY A 65 5.84 3.89 -38.38
C GLY A 65 6.18 4.74 -37.15
N ILE A 66 5.69 4.39 -35.95
CA ILE A 66 6.04 5.03 -34.69
C ILE A 66 6.80 4.06 -33.77
N SER A 67 7.60 4.60 -32.83
CA SER A 67 8.32 3.80 -31.85
C SER A 67 7.35 3.02 -30.95
N LEU A 68 7.79 1.86 -30.45
CA LEU A 68 6.98 1.07 -29.52
C LEU A 68 6.60 1.88 -28.26
N GLU A 69 7.51 2.70 -27.75
CA GLU A 69 7.25 3.57 -26.59
C GLU A 69 6.11 4.55 -26.86
N SER A 70 6.10 5.21 -28.02
CA SER A 70 5.01 6.11 -28.40
C SER A 70 3.69 5.36 -28.60
N PHE A 71 3.72 4.15 -29.14
CA PHE A 71 2.53 3.33 -29.37
C PHE A 71 1.87 2.91 -28.04
N PHE A 72 2.67 2.43 -27.08
CA PHE A 72 2.20 1.99 -25.76
C PHE A 72 1.95 3.15 -24.79
N ASN A 73 2.31 4.39 -25.13
CA ASN A 73 1.91 5.54 -24.34
C ASN A 73 0.38 5.72 -24.33
N SER A 74 -0.27 5.56 -25.48
CA SER A 74 -1.74 5.70 -25.65
C SER A 74 -2.48 4.37 -25.73
N THR A 75 -1.77 3.25 -25.83
CA THR A 75 -2.36 1.90 -25.94
C THR A 75 -2.01 1.08 -24.70
N PRO A 76 -3.01 0.53 -23.98
CA PRO A 76 -2.72 -0.34 -22.86
C PRO A 76 -2.12 -1.66 -23.36
N TYR A 77 -1.27 -2.29 -22.54
CA TYR A 77 -0.54 -3.49 -22.94
C TYR A 77 -1.47 -4.69 -23.19
N ASN A 78 -2.66 -4.69 -22.58
CA ASN A 78 -3.67 -5.74 -22.72
C ASN A 78 -4.61 -5.56 -23.95
N ALA A 79 -4.40 -4.53 -24.78
CA ALA A 79 -5.21 -4.29 -25.97
C ALA A 79 -4.81 -5.22 -27.13
N VAL A 80 -5.05 -6.52 -26.96
CA VAL A 80 -4.68 -7.61 -27.89
C VAL A 80 -5.05 -7.26 -29.33
N THR A 81 -6.27 -6.81 -29.59
CA THR A 81 -6.76 -6.53 -30.95
C THR A 81 -6.04 -5.36 -31.62
N LYS A 82 -5.71 -4.30 -30.87
CA LYS A 82 -4.97 -3.14 -31.37
C LYS A 82 -3.52 -3.50 -31.68
N ILE A 83 -2.88 -4.22 -30.76
CA ILE A 83 -1.50 -4.70 -30.91
C ILE A 83 -1.41 -5.66 -32.11
N ALA A 84 -2.32 -6.63 -32.20
CA ALA A 84 -2.36 -7.59 -33.29
C ALA A 84 -2.59 -6.91 -34.65
N SER A 85 -3.49 -5.93 -34.73
CA SER A 85 -3.74 -5.20 -35.98
C SER A 85 -2.54 -4.34 -36.39
N ALA A 86 -1.81 -3.74 -35.44
CA ALA A 86 -0.61 -2.97 -35.72
C ALA A 86 0.54 -3.87 -36.21
N ILE A 87 0.71 -5.05 -35.60
CA ILE A 87 1.69 -6.05 -36.05
C ILE A 87 1.32 -6.56 -37.45
N ASP A 88 0.05 -6.87 -37.70
CA ASP A 88 -0.43 -7.33 -39.01
C ASP A 88 -0.17 -6.29 -40.11
N THR A 89 -0.44 -5.01 -39.83
CA THR A 89 -0.16 -3.90 -40.75
C THR A 89 1.34 -3.76 -41.02
N GLN A 90 2.17 -3.78 -39.98
CA GLN A 90 3.64 -3.70 -40.12
C GLN A 90 4.19 -4.91 -40.90
N MET A 91 3.65 -6.10 -40.65
CA MET A 91 4.03 -7.33 -41.33
C MET A 91 3.65 -7.28 -42.81
N ASN A 92 2.44 -6.84 -43.16
CA ASN A 92 2.03 -6.70 -44.55
C ASN A 92 2.86 -5.67 -45.32
N ALA A 93 3.23 -4.55 -44.68
CA ALA A 93 4.09 -3.54 -45.28
C ALA A 93 5.55 -4.01 -45.46
N SER A 94 6.08 -4.78 -44.50
CA SER A 94 7.49 -5.21 -44.49
C SER A 94 7.75 -6.50 -45.28
N CYS A 95 6.71 -7.35 -45.42
CA CYS A 95 6.81 -8.69 -45.99
C CYS A 95 6.15 -8.82 -47.37
N SER A 96 5.85 -7.69 -48.02
CA SER A 96 5.44 -7.63 -49.41
C SER A 96 6.66 -7.72 -50.33
N SER A 97 6.53 -8.42 -51.46
CA SER A 97 7.54 -8.53 -52.52
C SER A 97 7.86 -7.19 -53.20
N LEU A 98 7.02 -6.16 -53.00
CA LEU A 98 7.24 -4.79 -53.47
C LEU A 98 7.90 -3.88 -52.41
N SER A 99 8.19 -4.40 -51.21
CA SER A 99 8.81 -3.65 -50.13
C SER A 99 10.32 -3.50 -50.36
N ALA A 100 10.90 -2.35 -50.02
CA ALA A 100 12.33 -2.06 -50.19
C ALA A 100 13.28 -3.08 -49.50
N ASN A 101 12.75 -3.87 -48.55
CA ASN A 101 13.48 -4.92 -47.83
C ASN A 101 13.24 -6.34 -48.39
N ASN A 102 12.62 -6.49 -49.57
CA ASN A 102 12.39 -7.75 -50.31
C ASN A 102 11.88 -8.93 -49.43
N GLY A 103 11.07 -8.67 -48.41
CA GLY A 103 10.58 -9.72 -47.50
C GLY A 103 11.61 -10.30 -46.51
N ASN A 104 12.84 -9.78 -46.46
CA ASN A 104 13.89 -10.19 -45.53
C ASN A 104 13.83 -9.45 -44.18
N ALA A 105 12.78 -8.66 -43.93
CA ALA A 105 12.63 -8.02 -42.64
C ALA A 105 12.44 -9.08 -41.53
N PRO A 106 13.03 -8.90 -40.33
CA PRO A 106 12.93 -9.88 -39.25
C PRO A 106 11.48 -10.24 -38.85
N ILE A 107 10.55 -9.31 -39.04
CA ILE A 107 9.12 -9.53 -38.81
C ILE A 107 8.50 -10.55 -39.78
N CYS A 108 9.11 -10.80 -40.94
CA CYS A 108 8.63 -11.77 -41.93
C CYS A 108 8.92 -13.21 -41.52
N ALA A 109 10.00 -13.44 -40.78
CA ALA A 109 10.28 -14.72 -40.12
C ALA A 109 9.18 -15.11 -39.12
N LEU A 110 8.37 -14.14 -38.66
CA LEU A 110 7.23 -14.41 -37.80
C LEU A 110 6.12 -15.19 -38.52
N ARG A 111 5.99 -15.07 -39.86
CA ARG A 111 5.04 -15.87 -40.64
C ARG A 111 5.38 -17.36 -40.59
N GLU A 112 6.66 -17.70 -40.59
CA GLU A 112 7.13 -19.07 -40.41
C GLU A 112 6.89 -19.56 -38.98
N LYS A 113 7.29 -18.77 -37.97
CA LYS A 113 7.10 -19.13 -36.55
C LYS A 113 5.64 -19.30 -36.14
N LEU A 114 4.73 -18.52 -36.74
CA LEU A 114 3.28 -18.60 -36.50
C LEU A 114 2.59 -19.66 -37.38
N ASN A 115 3.34 -20.43 -38.18
CA ASN A 115 2.81 -21.42 -39.13
C ASN A 115 1.77 -20.84 -40.11
N ILE A 116 1.96 -19.58 -40.52
CA ILE A 116 1.09 -18.87 -41.47
C ILE A 116 1.49 -19.18 -42.94
N VAL A 117 2.62 -19.86 -43.13
CA VAL A 117 3.07 -20.30 -44.46
C VAL A 117 2.13 -21.39 -44.98
N ALA A 118 1.65 -21.23 -46.20
CA ALA A 118 0.79 -22.21 -46.86
C ALA A 118 1.53 -23.56 -46.95
N GLN A 119 1.07 -24.54 -46.16
CA GLN A 119 1.54 -25.92 -46.23
C GLN A 119 0.56 -26.73 -47.09
N ALA A 120 1.09 -27.48 -48.07
CA ALA A 120 0.29 -28.36 -48.90
C ALA A 120 -0.52 -29.34 -48.02
N GLY A 121 -1.84 -29.38 -48.21
CA GLY A 121 -2.75 -30.26 -47.47
C GLY A 121 -3.27 -29.75 -46.13
N LYS A 122 -2.93 -28.52 -45.69
CA LYS A 122 -3.50 -27.88 -44.50
C LYS A 122 -4.40 -26.68 -44.86
N PRO A 123 -5.46 -26.43 -44.07
CA PRO A 123 -6.27 -25.22 -44.25
C PRO A 123 -5.40 -23.97 -44.01
N MET A 124 -5.59 -22.95 -44.84
CA MET A 124 -4.86 -21.69 -44.74
C MET A 124 -5.18 -21.00 -43.41
N VAL A 125 -4.17 -20.79 -42.57
CA VAL A 125 -4.34 -20.07 -41.31
C VAL A 125 -4.44 -18.57 -41.62
N GLN A 126 -5.52 -17.93 -41.19
CA GLN A 126 -5.65 -16.48 -41.33
C GLN A 126 -4.55 -15.79 -40.51
N GLN A 127 -3.69 -15.00 -41.19
CA GLN A 127 -2.55 -14.31 -40.58
C GLN A 127 -2.95 -13.54 -39.31
N LYS A 128 -4.04 -12.77 -39.39
CA LYS A 128 -4.57 -11.98 -38.28
C LYS A 128 -4.95 -12.83 -37.06
N THR A 129 -5.50 -14.03 -37.26
CA THR A 129 -5.88 -14.94 -36.17
C THR A 129 -4.64 -15.49 -35.46
N ALA A 130 -3.63 -15.92 -36.22
CA ALA A 130 -2.39 -16.43 -35.64
C ALA A 130 -1.62 -15.34 -34.88
N ILE A 131 -1.56 -14.11 -35.42
CA ILE A 131 -0.99 -12.96 -34.72
C ILE A 131 -1.76 -12.68 -33.43
N THR A 132 -3.09 -12.67 -33.50
CA THR A 132 -3.94 -12.43 -32.32
C THR A 132 -3.65 -13.44 -31.22
N ASN A 133 -3.54 -14.73 -31.55
CA ASN A 133 -3.21 -15.78 -30.57
C ASN A 133 -1.82 -15.58 -29.95
N GLY A 134 -0.80 -15.27 -30.76
CA GLY A 134 0.56 -15.01 -30.26
C GLY A 134 0.62 -13.76 -29.38
N VAL A 135 -0.13 -12.70 -29.73
CA VAL A 135 -0.28 -11.51 -28.90
C VAL A 135 -0.99 -11.83 -27.60
N THR A 136 -2.06 -12.64 -27.61
CA THR A 136 -2.74 -13.07 -26.38
C THR A 136 -1.80 -13.81 -25.43
N GLU A 137 -0.97 -14.73 -25.93
CA GLU A 137 0.02 -15.41 -25.09
C GLU A 137 1.05 -14.44 -24.52
N LEU A 138 1.52 -13.49 -25.34
CA LEU A 138 2.46 -12.48 -24.92
C LEU A 138 1.87 -11.54 -23.85
N VAL A 139 0.61 -11.14 -24.05
CA VAL A 139 -0.16 -10.34 -23.08
C VAL A 139 -0.32 -11.11 -21.78
N GLY A 140 -0.62 -12.40 -21.81
CA GLY A 140 -0.70 -13.23 -20.59
C GLY A 140 0.62 -13.28 -19.81
N LYS A 141 1.76 -13.38 -20.51
CA LYS A 141 3.09 -13.29 -19.85
C LYS A 141 3.37 -11.89 -19.30
N ALA A 142 2.99 -10.85 -20.04
CA ALA A 142 3.13 -9.46 -19.62
C ALA A 142 2.23 -9.13 -18.42
N GLU A 143 1.04 -9.72 -18.35
CA GLU A 143 0.12 -9.62 -17.22
C GLU A 143 0.74 -10.23 -15.96
N GLY A 144 1.46 -11.35 -16.06
CA GLY A 144 2.25 -11.88 -14.94
C GLY A 144 3.27 -10.87 -14.40
N ALA A 145 4.02 -10.21 -15.28
CA ALA A 145 4.97 -9.17 -14.90
C ALA A 145 4.28 -7.92 -14.31
N ALA A 146 3.16 -7.51 -14.90
CA ALA A 146 2.33 -6.40 -14.43
C ALA A 146 1.79 -6.66 -13.02
N ASN A 147 1.20 -7.83 -12.79
CA ASN A 147 0.62 -8.23 -11.51
C ASN A 147 1.70 -8.34 -10.42
N PHE A 148 2.86 -8.91 -10.74
CA PHE A 148 3.97 -8.99 -9.80
C PHE A 148 4.45 -7.60 -9.38
N LYS A 149 4.65 -6.68 -10.35
CA LYS A 149 5.11 -5.32 -10.04
C LYS A 149 4.04 -4.51 -9.32
N ALA A 150 2.78 -4.66 -9.69
CA ALA A 150 1.65 -4.02 -9.03
C ALA A 150 1.55 -4.42 -7.56
N ALA A 151 1.64 -5.73 -7.28
CA ALA A 151 1.62 -6.25 -5.91
C ALA A 151 2.80 -5.73 -5.08
N GLN A 152 4.00 -5.73 -5.66
CA GLN A 152 5.20 -5.22 -4.98
C GLN A 152 5.05 -3.73 -4.63
N VAL A 153 4.72 -2.88 -5.60
CA VAL A 153 4.62 -1.43 -5.38
C VAL A 153 3.46 -1.09 -4.46
N SER A 154 2.32 -1.78 -4.60
CA SER A 154 1.18 -1.62 -3.69
C SER A 154 1.57 -1.95 -2.25
N SER A 155 2.17 -3.11 -2.01
CA SER A 155 2.60 -3.53 -0.68
C SER A 155 3.60 -2.55 -0.05
N VAL A 156 4.64 -2.16 -0.79
CA VAL A 156 5.67 -1.22 -0.31
C VAL A 156 5.07 0.15 -0.01
N THR A 157 4.20 0.66 -0.89
CA THR A 157 3.58 1.98 -0.72
C THR A 157 2.64 1.99 0.47
N SER A 158 1.75 1.00 0.59
CA SER A 158 0.86 0.87 1.74
C SER A 158 1.65 0.74 3.04
N SER A 159 2.68 -0.11 3.08
CA SER A 159 3.52 -0.30 4.27
C SER A 159 4.23 0.99 4.70
N ASN A 160 4.79 1.73 3.74
CA ASN A 160 5.45 3.01 4.03
C ASN A 160 4.47 4.06 4.57
N ILE A 161 3.28 4.17 3.97
CA ILE A 161 2.25 5.10 4.44
C ILE A 161 1.75 4.69 5.83
N ILE A 162 1.47 3.40 6.06
CA ILE A 162 1.02 2.89 7.36
C ILE A 162 2.08 3.16 8.43
N THR A 163 3.34 2.86 8.16
CA THR A 163 4.44 3.07 9.13
C THR A 163 4.58 4.55 9.48
N LYS A 164 4.54 5.44 8.48
CA LYS A 164 4.60 6.88 8.69
C LYS A 164 3.41 7.40 9.48
N GLN A 165 2.19 6.98 9.13
CA GLN A 165 0.97 7.40 9.81
C GLN A 165 0.93 6.86 11.24
N ASN A 166 1.31 5.59 11.46
CA ASN A 166 1.36 5.03 12.81
C ASN A 166 2.37 5.76 13.70
N ALA A 167 3.56 6.10 13.18
CA ALA A 167 4.54 6.90 13.91
C ALA A 167 4.03 8.32 14.26
N LEU A 168 3.29 8.96 13.35
CA LEU A 168 2.68 10.28 13.60
C LEU A 168 1.56 10.20 14.64
N ILE A 169 0.72 9.16 14.55
CA ILE A 169 -0.35 8.89 15.53
C ILE A 169 0.28 8.60 16.89
N GLU A 170 1.27 7.71 16.98
CA GLU A 170 1.99 7.42 18.22
C GLU A 170 2.63 8.68 18.82
N ALA A 171 3.36 9.47 18.04
CA ALA A 171 3.94 10.72 18.52
C ALA A 171 2.89 11.72 19.06
N GLY A 172 1.74 11.86 18.38
CA GLY A 172 0.65 12.74 18.82
C GLY A 172 -0.04 12.24 20.10
N PHE A 173 -0.26 10.93 20.20
CA PHE A 173 -0.87 10.29 21.37
C PHE A 173 0.09 10.26 22.57
N ASP A 174 1.38 9.99 22.37
CA ASP A 174 2.38 9.96 23.44
C ASP A 174 2.60 11.36 24.02
N SER A 175 2.60 12.40 23.17
CA SER A 175 2.61 13.80 23.63
C SER A 175 1.39 14.12 24.50
N SER A 176 0.20 13.63 24.09
CA SER A 176 -1.06 13.92 24.80
C SER A 176 -1.18 13.13 26.10
N THR A 177 -0.79 11.86 26.10
CA THR A 177 -0.83 10.98 27.28
C THR A 177 0.20 11.40 28.32
N THR A 178 1.41 11.80 27.92
CA THR A 178 2.44 12.30 28.84
C THR A 178 1.94 13.51 29.63
N SER A 179 1.23 14.43 28.97
CA SER A 179 0.60 15.60 29.62
C SER A 179 -0.49 15.18 30.63
N ILE A 180 -1.32 14.19 30.28
CA ILE A 180 -2.36 13.66 31.16
C ILE A 180 -1.74 12.96 32.39
N TYR A 181 -0.73 12.10 32.19
CA TYR A 181 -0.04 11.41 33.29
C TYR A 181 0.68 12.39 34.22
N ALA A 182 1.32 13.43 33.69
CA ALA A 182 1.93 14.47 34.50
C ALA A 182 0.92 15.15 35.43
N SER A 183 -0.28 15.49 34.92
CA SER A 183 -1.37 16.06 35.71
C SER A 183 -1.86 15.10 36.82
N ILE A 184 -2.03 13.81 36.51
CA ILE A 184 -2.46 12.79 37.48
C ILE A 184 -1.41 12.61 38.60
N ILE A 185 -0.13 12.53 38.25
CA ILE A 185 0.97 12.39 39.23
C ILE A 185 0.99 13.59 40.18
N VAL A 186 0.81 14.81 39.66
CA VAL A 186 0.74 16.04 40.48
C VAL A 186 -0.43 15.96 41.48
N ILE A 187 -1.63 15.55 41.05
CA ILE A 187 -2.79 15.39 41.94
C ILE A 187 -2.52 14.33 43.02
N LEU A 188 -1.92 13.20 42.66
CA LEU A 188 -1.58 12.13 43.62
C LEU A 188 -0.60 12.60 44.69
N ILE A 189 0.41 13.41 44.32
CA ILE A 189 1.37 13.99 45.27
C ILE A 189 0.67 14.92 46.26
N ILE A 190 -0.24 15.79 45.80
CA ILE A 190 -1.01 16.70 46.67
C ILE A 190 -1.87 15.92 47.67
N VAL A 191 -2.56 14.87 47.20
CA VAL A 191 -3.38 14.01 48.06
C VAL A 191 -2.52 13.27 49.09
N LEU A 192 -1.36 12.74 48.70
CA LEU A 192 -0.40 12.10 49.62
C LEU A 192 0.06 13.04 50.73
N ILE A 193 0.40 14.29 50.39
CA ILE A 193 0.80 15.30 51.37
C ILE A 193 -0.34 15.59 52.36
N MET A 194 -1.57 15.77 51.87
CA MET A 194 -2.75 15.96 52.73
C MET A 194 -2.96 14.79 53.69
N VAL A 195 -2.80 13.54 53.23
CA VAL A 195 -2.93 12.34 54.06
C VAL A 195 -1.84 12.28 55.13
N ILE A 196 -0.58 12.57 54.78
CA ILE A 196 0.54 12.57 55.73
C ILE A 196 0.30 13.64 56.82
N ILE A 197 -0.02 14.88 56.43
CA ILE A 197 -0.32 15.96 57.38
C ILE A 197 -1.52 15.60 58.25
N TYR A 198 -2.59 15.04 57.65
CA TYR A 198 -3.77 14.59 58.37
C TYR A 198 -3.43 13.51 59.41
N LEU A 199 -2.62 12.51 59.04
CA LEU A 199 -2.19 11.45 59.94
C LEU A 199 -1.36 12.01 61.11
N ILE A 200 -0.45 12.95 60.85
CA ILE A 200 0.32 13.64 61.89
C ILE A 200 -0.61 14.40 62.84
N LEU A 201 -1.56 15.17 62.31
CA LEU A 201 -2.53 15.92 63.11
C LEU A 201 -3.45 15.01 63.92
N ARG A 202 -3.92 13.91 63.33
CA ARG A 202 -4.76 12.90 63.99
C ARG A 202 -4.00 12.22 65.12
N TYR A 203 -2.73 11.86 64.88
CA TYR A 203 -1.86 11.27 65.89
C TYR A 203 -1.63 12.24 67.06
N ARG A 204 -1.35 13.52 66.78
CA ARG A 204 -1.20 14.56 67.82
C ARG A 204 -2.47 14.75 68.65
N ARG A 205 -3.65 14.76 68.03
CA ARG A 205 -4.93 14.87 68.76
C ARG A 205 -5.15 13.67 69.69
N LYS A 206 -4.92 12.44 69.23
CA LYS A 206 -5.05 11.24 70.08
C LYS A 206 -4.07 11.25 71.25
N LYS A 207 -2.83 11.69 71.04
CA LYS A 207 -1.83 11.80 72.12
C LYS A 207 -2.23 12.85 73.17
N LYS A 208 -2.78 14.00 72.74
CA LYS A 208 -3.31 15.02 73.67
C LYS A 208 -4.45 14.48 74.53
N MET A 209 -5.39 13.73 73.94
CA MET A 209 -6.53 13.16 74.69
C MET A 209 -6.09 12.09 75.71
N LYS A 210 -5.13 11.23 75.36
CA LYS A 210 -4.58 10.23 76.30
C LYS A 210 -3.90 10.88 77.51
N LYS A 211 -3.14 11.97 77.30
CA LYS A 211 -2.54 12.72 78.41
C LYS A 211 -3.60 13.34 79.32
N LYS A 212 -4.67 13.91 78.76
CA LYS A 212 -5.77 14.49 79.56
C LYS A 212 -6.43 13.46 80.49
N LEU A 213 -6.68 12.24 80.02
CA LEU A 213 -7.25 11.17 80.83
C LEU A 213 -6.36 10.74 82.01
N GLN A 214 -5.03 10.75 81.84
CA GLN A 214 -4.11 10.44 82.93
C GLN A 214 -4.09 11.54 83.99
N TYR A 215 -4.17 12.81 83.61
CA TYR A 215 -4.25 13.91 84.56
C TYR A 215 -5.53 13.90 85.40
N ILE A 216 -6.67 13.53 84.81
CA ILE A 216 -7.94 13.41 85.56
C ILE A 216 -7.83 12.30 86.62
N LYS A 217 -7.24 11.15 86.26
CA LYS A 217 -7.06 10.05 87.21
C LYS A 217 -6.14 10.36 88.38
N LEU A 218 -5.07 11.15 88.18
CA LEU A 218 -4.13 11.54 89.24
C LEU A 218 -4.70 12.55 90.24
N LEU A 219 -5.81 13.21 89.93
CA LEU A 219 -6.47 14.19 90.80
C LEU A 219 -7.63 13.59 91.60
N GLU A 220 -7.99 12.35 91.34
CA GLU A 220 -9.11 11.64 91.96
C GLU A 220 -8.65 10.66 93.06
N GLU A 221 -7.33 10.44 93.19
CA GLU A 221 -6.67 9.88 94.38
C GLU A 221 -6.22 11.01 95.32
#